data_AF-A0A4P6ZV48-F1
#
_entry.id   AF-A0A4P6ZV48-F1
#
_cell.length_a   1.000
_cell.length_b   1.000
_cell.length_c   1.000
_cell.angle_alpha   90.00
_cell.angle_beta   90.00
_cell.angle_gamma   90.00
#
_symmetry.space_group_name_H-M   'P 1'
#
loop_
_entity.id
_entity.type
_entity.pdbx_description
1 polymer ?
#
loop_
_entity_poly.entity_id
_entity_poly.type
_entity_poly.pdbx_seq_one_letter_code
_entity_poly.pdbx_strand_id
1 'polypeptide(L)' 'MPIENPMITGVGLPSDPQQAIVVYNCDYCNGEIYEGDSYVVYEGLTFCGSDHLGEHLVKQSLAEELTAQIEKFQ' A
#
# COMPACT_ATOMS: atom_id res chain seq x y z
N MET A 1 16.95 35.24 4.86
CA MET A 1 17.52 33.88 4.81
C MET A 1 16.46 33.02 4.13
N PRO A 2 16.69 32.44 2.95
CA PRO A 2 15.71 31.55 2.35
C PRO A 2 15.68 30.22 3.13
N ILE A 3 14.49 29.80 3.51
CA ILE A 3 14.23 28.53 4.20
C ILE A 3 14.31 27.45 3.13
N GLU A 4 15.35 26.63 3.18
CA GLU A 4 15.47 25.43 2.36
C GLU A 4 14.44 24.41 2.87
N ASN A 5 13.40 24.19 2.08
CA ASN A 5 12.41 23.15 2.33
C ASN A 5 12.98 21.84 1.76
N PRO A 6 13.39 20.85 2.58
CA PRO A 6 13.90 19.61 2.04
C PRO A 6 12.72 18.81 1.52
N MET A 7 12.36 19.02 0.26
CA MET A 7 11.61 18.00 -0.47
C MET A 7 12.55 16.80 -0.55
N ILE A 8 12.33 15.83 0.32
CA ILE A 8 12.98 14.52 0.27
C ILE A 8 12.55 13.91 -1.06
N THR A 9 13.35 14.09 -2.10
CA THR A 9 13.25 13.34 -3.34
C THR A 9 13.65 11.92 -3.00
N GLY A 10 12.71 10.98 -3.15
CA GLY A 10 12.91 9.56 -2.83
C GLY A 10 14.29 9.08 -3.28
N VAL A 11 15.08 8.61 -2.32
CA VAL A 11 16.34 7.94 -2.61
C VAL A 11 16.03 6.58 -3.21
N GLY A 12 16.48 6.36 -4.45
CA GLY A 12 16.69 5.02 -4.99
C GLY A 12 15.64 4.52 -5.98
N LEU A 13 15.45 5.22 -7.11
CA LEU A 13 15.07 4.51 -8.33
C LEU A 13 16.29 4.47 -9.25
N PRO A 14 16.66 3.29 -9.82
CA PRO A 14 17.71 3.22 -10.82
C PRO A 14 17.36 4.15 -11.99
N SER A 15 18.39 4.76 -12.57
CA SER A 15 18.31 5.78 -13.62
C SER A 15 17.66 5.31 -14.93
N ASP A 16 17.26 4.04 -15.02
CA ASP A 16 16.59 3.41 -16.16
C ASP A 16 15.40 2.55 -15.67
N PRO A 17 14.14 2.95 -15.95
CA PRO A 17 12.94 2.17 -15.62
C PRO A 17 12.96 0.73 -16.16
N GLN A 18 13.77 0.46 -17.20
CA GLN A 18 13.88 -0.86 -17.82
C GLN A 18 14.66 -1.89 -16.99
N GLN A 19 15.23 -1.48 -15.85
CA GLN A 19 16.05 -2.35 -14.99
C GLN A 19 15.44 -2.58 -13.59
N ALA A 20 14.29 -1.99 -13.28
CA ALA A 20 13.65 -2.20 -12.00
C ALA A 20 13.11 -3.64 -11.89
N ILE A 21 13.56 -4.39 -10.88
CA ILE A 21 13.13 -5.77 -10.65
C ILE A 21 11.86 -5.73 -9.80
N VAL A 22 10.73 -6.16 -10.36
CA VAL A 22 9.49 -6.34 -9.60
C VAL A 22 9.64 -7.57 -8.70
N VAL A 23 9.43 -7.39 -7.40
CA VAL A 23 9.54 -8.46 -6.39
C VAL A 23 8.18 -8.88 -5.85
N TYR A 24 7.22 -7.96 -5.79
CA TYR A 24 5.85 -8.21 -5.34
C TYR A 24 4.85 -7.36 -6.10
N ASN A 25 3.57 -7.72 -5.97
CA ASN A 25 2.46 -6.86 -6.33
C ASN A 25 1.69 -6.51 -5.06
N CYS A 26 1.19 -5.29 -4.97
CA CYS A 26 0.31 -4.89 -3.88
C CYS A 26 -1.05 -5.57 -4.03
N ASP A 27 -1.48 -6.34 -3.03
CA ASP A 27 -2.75 -7.08 -3.04
C ASP A 27 -3.98 -6.16 -3.03
N TYR A 28 -3.81 -4.88 -2.70
CA TYR A 28 -4.88 -3.90 -2.67
C TYR A 28 -5.11 -3.19 -4.01
N CYS A 29 -4.04 -2.64 -4.61
CA CYS A 29 -4.13 -1.85 -5.84
C CYS A 29 -3.59 -2.55 -7.09
N ASN A 30 -3.02 -3.75 -6.95
CA ASN A 30 -2.26 -4.48 -7.98
C ASN A 30 -1.05 -3.70 -8.55
N GLY A 31 -0.57 -2.70 -7.81
CA GLY A 31 0.64 -1.96 -8.17
C GLY A 31 1.90 -2.80 -7.99
N GLU A 32 2.88 -2.63 -8.88
CA GLU A 32 4.18 -3.28 -8.79
C GLU A 32 4.98 -2.70 -7.61
N ILE A 33 5.70 -3.57 -6.89
CA ILE A 33 6.65 -3.21 -5.82
C ILE A 33 8.03 -3.69 -6.28
N TYR A 34 8.97 -2.77 -6.38
CA TYR A 34 10.29 -3.03 -6.93
C TYR A 34 11.30 -3.35 -5.83
N GLU A 35 12.40 -4.01 -6.21
CA GLU A 35 13.52 -4.28 -5.32
C GLU A 35 14.07 -2.98 -4.72
N GLY A 36 14.08 -2.90 -3.38
CA GLY A 36 14.49 -1.70 -2.63
C GLY A 36 13.32 -0.84 -2.13
N ASP A 37 12.10 -1.04 -2.64
CA ASP A 37 10.93 -0.36 -2.13
C ASP A 37 10.58 -0.83 -0.71
N SER A 38 10.05 0.11 0.09
CA SER A 38 9.43 -0.24 1.37
C SER A 38 8.03 -0.77 1.13
N TYR A 39 7.69 -1.88 1.78
CA TYR A 39 6.35 -2.49 1.73
C TYR A 39 5.94 -2.99 3.11
N VAL A 40 4.64 -3.23 3.28
CA VAL A 40 4.06 -3.74 4.52
C VAL A 40 3.44 -5.10 4.23
N VAL A 41 3.73 -6.09 5.09
CA VAL A 41 3.08 -7.40 5.06
C VAL A 41 2.16 -7.51 6.25
N TYR A 42 0.88 -7.81 6.00
CA TYR A 42 -0.13 -8.01 7.03
C TYR A 42 -1.00 -9.20 6.67
N GLU A 43 -1.13 -10.17 7.58
CA GLU A 43 -1.93 -11.39 7.39
C GLU A 43 -1.64 -12.16 6.06
N GLY A 44 -0.39 -12.12 5.59
CA GLY A 44 0.02 -12.77 4.34
C GLY A 44 -0.27 -11.96 3.07
N LEU A 45 -0.88 -10.78 3.20
CA LEU A 45 -1.07 -9.81 2.12
C LEU A 45 0.06 -8.77 2.12
N THR A 46 0.46 -8.36 0.93
CA THR A 46 1.53 -7.38 0.67
C THR A 46 0.93 -6.06 0.21
N PHE A 47 1.35 -4.96 0.84
CA PHE A 47 0.89 -3.61 0.56
C PHE A 47 2.08 -2.72 0.22
N CYS A 48 1.96 -1.88 -0.82
CA CYS A 48 3.02 -0.93 -1.18
C CYS A 48 3.24 0.19 -0.13
N GLY A 49 2.42 0.25 0.92
CA GLY A 49 2.56 1.21 2.01
C GLY A 49 1.48 1.07 3.07
N SER A 50 1.63 1.82 4.17
CA SER A 50 0.66 1.85 5.28
C SER A 50 -0.71 2.38 4.86
N ASP A 51 -0.77 3.25 3.85
CA ASP A 51 -2.01 3.88 3.40
C ASP A 51 -2.97 2.84 2.81
N HIS A 52 -2.47 1.96 1.93
CA HIS A 52 -3.28 0.87 1.36
C HIS A 52 -3.67 -0.19 2.39
N LEU A 53 -2.80 -0.48 3.37
CA LEU A 53 -3.19 -1.32 4.49
C LEU A 53 -4.34 -0.68 5.28
N GLY A 54 -4.25 0.62 5.57
CA GLY A 54 -5.30 1.37 6.25
C GLY A 54 -6.63 1.32 5.51
N GLU A 55 -6.63 1.57 4.20
CA GLU A 55 -7.83 1.46 3.37
C GLU A 55 -8.42 0.05 3.32
N HIS A 56 -7.57 -0.98 3.27
CA HIS A 56 -7.99 -2.37 3.34
C HIS A 56 -8.71 -2.68 4.67
N LEU A 57 -8.13 -2.30 5.80
CA LEU A 57 -8.71 -2.54 7.12
C LEU A 57 -10.04 -1.79 7.30
N VAL A 58 -10.15 -0.56 6.80
CA VAL A 58 -11.41 0.19 6.83
C VAL A 58 -12.49 -0.50 5.99
N LYS A 59 -12.15 -0.96 4.78
CA LYS A 59 -13.09 -1.71 3.92
C LYS A 59 -13.54 -3.03 4.56
N GLN A 60 -12.62 -3.75 5.19
CA GLN A 60 -12.92 -4.98 5.90
C GLN A 60 -13.89 -4.73 7.05
N SER A 61 -13.60 -3.74 7.91
CA SER A 61 -14.48 -3.35 9.01
C SER A 61 -15.89 -2.97 8.51
N LEU A 62 -15.97 -2.16 7.44
CA LEU A 62 -17.26 -1.79 6.85
C LEU A 62 -18.04 -3.00 6.30
N ALA A 63 -17.34 -3.96 5.70
CA ALA A 63 -17.96 -5.19 5.19
C ALA A 63 -18.51 -6.07 6.33
N GLU A 64 -17.78 -6.16 7.45
CA GLU A 64 -18.23 -6.87 8.66
C GLU A 64 -19.48 -6.21 9.26
N GLU A 65 -19.49 -4.87 9.37
CA GLU A 65 -20.64 -4.12 9.85
C GLU A 65 -21.88 -4.32 8.97
N LEU A 66 -21.72 -4.28 7.64
CA LEU A 66 -22.82 -4.48 6.69
C LEU A 66 -23.37 -5.90 6.76
N THR A 67 -22.50 -6.89 6.85
CA THR A 67 -22.88 -8.31 6.97
C THR A 67 -23.67 -8.54 8.27
N ALA A 68 -23.19 -8.00 9.39
CA ALA A 68 -23.87 -8.09 10.68
C ALA A 68 -25.25 -7.40 10.69
N GLN A 69 -25.47 -6.40 9.84
CA GLN A 69 -26.81 -5.80 9.68
C GLN A 69 -27.75 -6.70 8.90
N ILE A 70 -27.28 -7.33 7.81
CA ILE A 70 -28.10 -8.23 6.98
C ILE A 70 -28.58 -9.44 7.79
N GLU A 71 -27.70 -10.04 8.58
CA GLU A 71 -28.04 -11.21 9.41
C GLU A 71 -29.08 -10.92 10.49
N LYS A 72 -29.19 -9.66 10.97
CA LYS A 72 -30.22 -9.25 11.94
C LYS A 72 -31.63 -9.19 11.36
N PHE A 73 -31.76 -9.18 10.03
CA PHE A 73 -33.04 -9.12 9.33
C PHE A 73 -33.47 -10.47 8.73
N GLN A 74 -32.70 -11.54 8.97
CA GLN A 74 -33.05 -12.93 8.64
C GLN A 74 -33.62 -13.63 9.88
#